data_AF-A0A9X2L903-F1
#
_entry.id   AF-A0A9X2L903-F1
#
_cell.length_a   1.000
_cell.length_b   1.000
_cell.length_c   1.000
_cell.angle_alpha   90.00
_cell.angle_beta   90.00
_cell.angle_gamma   90.00
#
_symmetry.space_group_name_H-M   'P 1'
#
loop_
_entity.id
_entity.type
_entity.pdbx_description
1 polymer ?
#
loop_
_entity_poly.entity_id
_entity_poly.type
_entity_poly.pdbx_seq_one_letter_code
_entity_poly.pdbx_strand_id
1 'polypeptide(L)'
;MEEEARWKVVAVYALYIVALFSAGLSLVVGAVLAYLFRGTNDAVARTHYEHQIGVFWKTFLGNIINAGLFWLGVILTFTLLLAPIGIPLMILSGLAFVWLFLMTLTRSVRGLMRIEKGEPYPLPSGWGL
;
A
#
# COMPACT_ATOMS: atom_id res chain seq x y z
N MET A 1 -4.30 24.94 -6.36
CA MET A 1 -5.10 23.71 -6.43
C MET A 1 -6.53 24.07 -6.14
N GLU A 2 -7.44 23.67 -7.01
CA GLU A 2 -8.87 23.83 -6.78
C GLU A 2 -9.29 23.01 -5.56
N GLU A 3 -10.22 23.53 -4.76
CA GLU A 3 -10.73 22.83 -3.57
C GLU A 3 -11.29 21.44 -3.92
N GLU A 4 -11.90 21.32 -5.10
CA GLU A 4 -12.41 20.06 -5.62
C GLU A 4 -11.31 18.99 -5.80
N ALA A 5 -10.14 19.39 -6.30
CA ALA A 5 -9.02 18.48 -6.46
C ALA A 5 -8.44 18.03 -5.11
N ARG A 6 -8.40 18.94 -4.13
CA ARG A 6 -7.86 18.66 -2.78
C ARG A 6 -8.65 17.57 -2.07
N TRP A 7 -9.98 17.70 -1.97
CA TRP A 7 -10.78 16.74 -1.21
C TRP A 7 -10.79 15.35 -1.87
N LYS A 8 -10.75 15.27 -3.21
CA LYS A 8 -10.64 13.98 -3.93
C LYS A 8 -9.34 13.25 -3.59
N VAL A 9 -8.22 13.98 -3.54
CA VAL A 9 -6.93 13.42 -3.12
C VAL A 9 -7.01 12.93 -1.67
N VAL A 10 -7.54 13.76 -0.76
CA VAL A 10 -7.71 13.41 0.65
C VAL A 10 -8.59 12.16 0.81
N ALA A 11 -9.68 12.05 0.06
CA ALA A 11 -10.57 10.88 0.08
C ALA A 11 -9.83 9.59 -0.33
N VAL A 12 -8.98 9.64 -1.36
CA VAL A 12 -8.14 8.50 -1.75
C VAL A 12 -7.18 8.11 -0.61
N TYR A 13 -6.49 9.08 0.01
CA TYR A 13 -5.62 8.80 1.16
C TYR A 13 -6.38 8.18 2.33
N ALA A 14 -7.57 8.71 2.64
CA ALA A 14 -8.42 8.19 3.72
C ALA A 14 -8.83 6.74 3.46
N LEU A 15 -9.21 6.38 2.23
CA LEU A 15 -9.57 5.00 1.87
C LEU A 15 -8.41 4.01 2.06
N TYR A 16 -7.17 4.43 1.80
CA TYR A 16 -5.97 3.62 2.05
C TYR A 16 -5.68 3.46 3.55
N ILE A 17 -5.91 4.50 4.35
CA ILE A 17 -5.75 4.41 5.81
C ILE A 17 -6.86 3.53 6.41
N VAL A 18 -8.10 3.65 5.94
CA VAL A 18 -9.20 2.78 6.39
C VAL A 18 -8.99 1.32 5.94
N ALA A 19 -8.19 1.08 4.90
CA ALA A 19 -7.90 -0.27 4.40
C ALA A 19 -7.22 -1.16 5.42
N LEU A 20 -6.56 -0.56 6.40
CA LEU A 20 -5.93 -1.22 7.53
C LEU A 20 -6.95 -2.01 8.36
N PHE A 21 -8.21 -1.56 8.40
CA PHE A 21 -9.29 -2.17 9.18
C PHE A 21 -10.23 -3.04 8.34
N SER A 22 -10.15 -2.96 7.00
CA SER A 22 -11.07 -3.65 6.08
C SER A 22 -10.44 -4.86 5.38
N ALA A 23 -9.36 -5.42 5.94
CA ALA A 23 -8.57 -6.49 5.31
C ALA A 23 -8.13 -6.16 3.87
N GLY A 24 -7.89 -4.87 3.57
CA GLY A 24 -7.42 -4.42 2.25
C GLY A 24 -8.52 -4.16 1.21
N LEU A 25 -9.81 -4.40 1.51
CA LEU A 25 -10.91 -4.13 0.58
C LEU A 25 -11.00 -2.65 0.18
N SER A 26 -10.89 -1.73 1.14
CA SER A 26 -10.93 -0.29 0.80
C SER A 26 -9.66 0.20 0.10
N LEU A 27 -8.56 -0.58 0.13
CA LEU A 27 -7.36 -0.28 -0.65
C LEU A 27 -7.66 -0.37 -2.16
N VAL A 28 -8.46 -1.37 -2.55
CA VAL A 28 -8.90 -1.57 -3.94
C VAL A 28 -9.80 -0.42 -4.38
N VAL A 29 -10.77 -0.04 -3.54
CA VAL A 29 -11.66 1.11 -3.83
C VAL A 29 -10.85 2.39 -3.99
N GLY A 30 -9.90 2.66 -3.09
CA GLY A 30 -9.00 3.81 -3.20
C GLY A 30 -8.18 3.79 -4.48
N ALA A 31 -7.66 2.63 -4.89
CA ALA A 31 -6.89 2.50 -6.13
C ALA A 31 -7.76 2.76 -7.37
N VAL A 32 -8.99 2.25 -7.41
CA VAL A 32 -9.94 2.53 -8.49
C VAL A 32 -10.20 4.04 -8.60
N LEU A 33 -10.48 4.72 -7.47
CA LEU A 33 -10.67 6.18 -7.48
C LEU A 33 -9.41 6.92 -7.96
N ALA A 34 -8.22 6.49 -7.54
CA ALA A 34 -6.98 7.09 -8.02
C ALA A 34 -6.81 6.92 -9.54
N TYR A 35 -7.16 5.77 -10.10
CA TYR A 35 -7.14 5.55 -11.55
C TYR A 35 -8.16 6.39 -12.31
N LEU A 36 -9.34 6.64 -11.72
CA LEU A 36 -10.36 7.49 -12.31
C LEU A 36 -9.94 8.97 -12.29
N PHE A 37 -9.32 9.42 -11.20
CA PHE A 37 -8.94 10.83 -11.01
C PHE A 37 -7.56 11.19 -11.58
N ARG A 38 -6.72 10.22 -11.97
CA ARG A 38 -5.38 10.48 -12.55
C ARG A 38 -5.39 11.38 -13.79
N GLY A 39 -6.50 11.44 -14.51
CA GLY A 39 -6.70 12.30 -15.69
C GLY A 39 -6.98 13.77 -15.38
N THR A 40 -6.80 14.19 -14.12
CA THR A 40 -6.96 15.59 -13.71
C THR A 40 -5.99 16.54 -14.41
N ASN A 41 -6.45 17.78 -14.66
CA ASN A 41 -5.61 18.87 -15.18
C ASN A 41 -4.69 19.49 -14.11
N ASP A 42 -4.94 19.23 -12.82
CA ASP A 42 -4.10 19.70 -11.73
C ASP A 42 -2.82 18.84 -11.63
N ALA A 43 -1.69 19.43 -11.97
CA ALA A 43 -0.40 18.76 -11.99
C ALA A 43 0.05 18.26 -10.60
N VAL A 44 -0.32 18.96 -9.52
CA VAL A 44 0.00 18.54 -8.14
C VAL A 44 -0.83 17.31 -7.80
N ALA A 45 -2.15 17.37 -7.95
CA ALA A 45 -3.04 16.25 -7.63
C ALA A 45 -2.69 14.97 -8.40
N ARG A 46 -2.29 15.10 -9.68
CA ARG A 46 -1.83 13.97 -10.50
C ARG A 46 -0.69 13.18 -9.85
N THR A 47 0.31 13.86 -9.27
CA THR A 47 1.43 13.19 -8.60
C THR A 47 0.99 12.34 -7.40
N HIS A 48 -0.04 12.77 -6.67
CA HIS A 48 -0.58 12.00 -5.55
C HIS A 48 -1.34 10.76 -6.01
N TYR A 49 -2.10 10.84 -7.10
CA TYR A 49 -2.80 9.68 -7.66
C TYR A 49 -1.81 8.65 -8.20
N GLU A 50 -0.81 9.09 -8.96
CA GLU A 50 0.27 8.21 -9.44
C GLU A 50 1.04 7.56 -8.29
N HIS A 51 1.32 8.33 -7.24
CA HIS A 51 1.94 7.81 -6.03
C HIS A 51 1.09 6.70 -5.40
N GLN A 52 -0.20 6.95 -5.17
CA GLN A 52 -1.08 5.98 -4.52
C GLN A 52 -1.29 4.72 -5.35
N ILE A 53 -1.43 4.85 -6.66
CA ILE A 53 -1.45 3.70 -7.59
C ILE A 53 -0.18 2.85 -7.41
N GLY A 54 1.00 3.48 -7.34
CA GLY A 54 2.26 2.78 -7.11
C GLY A 54 2.33 2.09 -5.74
N VAL A 55 1.78 2.71 -4.70
CA VAL A 55 1.68 2.10 -3.36
C VAL A 55 0.75 0.90 -3.37
N PHE A 56 -0.40 1.01 -4.05
CA PHE A 56 -1.33 -0.10 -4.21
C PHE A 56 -0.64 -1.31 -4.84
N TRP A 57 0.02 -1.17 -5.99
CA TRP A 57 0.64 -2.32 -6.65
C TRP A 57 1.75 -2.96 -5.83
N LYS A 58 2.60 -2.15 -5.18
CA LYS A 58 3.66 -2.67 -4.29
C LYS A 58 3.07 -3.48 -3.13
N THR A 59 2.01 -2.95 -2.52
CA THR A 59 1.35 -3.58 -1.38
C THR A 59 0.56 -4.80 -1.81
N PHE A 60 -0.17 -4.72 -2.92
CA PHE A 60 -0.99 -5.80 -3.45
C PHE A 60 -0.14 -6.98 -3.90
N LEU A 61 0.85 -6.76 -4.77
CA LEU A 61 1.75 -7.82 -5.22
C LEU A 61 2.62 -8.35 -4.08
N GLY A 62 3.11 -7.46 -3.21
CA GLY A 62 3.87 -7.85 -2.02
C GLY A 62 3.07 -8.78 -1.10
N ASN A 63 1.78 -8.50 -0.88
CA ASN A 63 0.92 -9.35 -0.07
C ASN A 63 0.60 -10.68 -0.76
N ILE A 64 0.41 -10.71 -2.08
CA ILE A 64 0.22 -11.96 -2.83
C ILE A 64 1.43 -12.87 -2.68
N ILE A 65 2.64 -12.33 -2.89
CA ILE A 65 3.89 -13.09 -2.75
C ILE A 65 4.06 -13.55 -1.30
N ASN A 66 3.82 -12.66 -0.34
CA ASN A 66 3.96 -12.97 1.07
C ASN A 66 2.98 -14.05 1.54
N ALA A 67 1.74 -14.04 1.05
CA ALA A 67 0.76 -15.08 1.31
C ALA A 67 1.22 -16.43 0.76
N GLY A 68 1.80 -16.46 -0.44
CA GLY A 68 2.41 -17.67 -1.00
C GLY A 68 3.54 -18.23 -0.13
N LEU A 69 4.45 -17.36 0.33
CA LEU A 69 5.54 -17.74 1.23
C LEU A 69 5.03 -18.26 2.58
N PHE A 70 3.99 -17.63 3.12
CA PHE A 70 3.37 -18.07 4.37
C PHE A 70 2.77 -19.47 4.23
N TRP A 71 1.96 -19.72 3.18
CA TRP A 71 1.36 -21.03 2.93
C TRP A 71 2.40 -22.11 2.63
N LEU A 72 3.48 -21.76 1.92
CA LEU A 72 4.62 -22.64 1.75
C LEU A 72 5.24 -23.02 3.10
N GLY A 73 5.45 -22.05 3.99
CA GLY A 73 5.94 -22.29 5.35
C GLY A 73 5.03 -23.20 6.16
N VAL A 74 3.71 -23.04 6.03
CA VAL A 74 2.72 -23.94 6.65
C VAL A 74 2.88 -25.37 6.14
N ILE A 75 2.91 -25.58 4.82
CA ILE A 75 3.06 -26.91 4.21
C ILE A 75 4.37 -27.59 4.66
N LEU A 76 5.48 -26.85 4.66
CA LEU A 76 6.79 -27.36 5.09
C LEU A 76 6.79 -27.73 6.58
N THR A 77 6.03 -27.01 7.41
CA THR A 77 5.90 -27.32 8.84
C THR A 77 5.17 -28.66 9.08
N PHE A 78 4.17 -28.98 8.27
CA PHE A 78 3.42 -30.23 8.38
C PHE A 78 4.24 -31.46 7.98
N THR A 79 5.24 -31.30 7.12
CA THR A 79 6.24 -32.35 6.86
C THR A 79 7.28 -32.33 7.98
N LEU A 80 7.16 -33.22 8.98
CA LEU A 80 8.00 -33.26 10.20
C LEU A 80 9.52 -33.08 9.97
N LEU A 81 10.05 -33.54 8.84
CA LEU A 81 11.46 -33.36 8.42
C LEU A 81 11.85 -31.91 8.07
N LEU A 82 10.90 -31.10 7.61
CA LEU A 82 11.12 -29.72 7.13
C LEU A 82 10.55 -28.66 8.09
N ALA A 83 10.04 -29.09 9.26
CA ALA A 83 9.55 -28.18 10.30
C ALA A 83 10.56 -27.11 10.75
N PRO A 84 11.88 -27.39 10.86
CA PRO A 84 12.88 -26.37 11.17
C PRO A 84 12.99 -25.24 10.13
N ILE A 85 12.51 -25.46 8.91
CA ILE A 85 12.53 -24.48 7.80
C ILE A 85 11.18 -23.77 7.70
N GLY A 86 10.07 -24.49 7.90
CA GLY A 86 8.72 -23.94 7.80
C GLY A 86 8.45 -22.83 8.81
N ILE A 87 8.83 -23.03 10.08
CA ILE A 87 8.56 -22.04 11.15
C ILE A 87 9.29 -20.70 10.91
N PRO A 88 10.61 -20.66 10.63
CA PRO A 88 11.28 -19.41 10.27
C PRO A 88 10.67 -18.71 9.07
N LEU A 89 10.23 -19.46 8.06
CA LEU A 89 9.61 -18.89 6.87
C LEU A 89 8.30 -18.17 7.21
N MET A 90 7.47 -18.77 8.07
CA MET A 90 6.24 -18.13 8.55
C MET A 90 6.50 -16.85 9.36
N ILE A 91 7.54 -16.85 10.20
CA ILE A 91 7.95 -15.65 10.97
C ILE A 91 8.40 -14.54 10.02
N LEU A 92 9.24 -14.86 9.03
CA LEU A 92 9.69 -13.90 8.02
C LEU A 92 8.51 -13.32 7.24
N SER A 93 7.53 -14.15 6.87
CA SER A 93 6.31 -13.66 6.23
C SER A 93 5.47 -12.75 7.12
N GLY A 94 5.41 -13.03 8.43
CA GLY A 94 4.76 -12.13 9.39
C GLY A 94 5.45 -10.76 9.47
N LEU A 95 6.79 -10.74 9.51
CA LEU A 95 7.57 -9.50 9.51
C LEU A 95 7.41 -8.73 8.20
N ALA A 96 7.40 -9.42 7.06
CA ALA A 96 7.16 -8.82 5.74
C ALA A 96 5.76 -8.21 5.63
N PHE A 97 4.74 -8.84 6.22
CA PHE A 97 3.39 -8.28 6.29
C PHE A 97 3.37 -6.96 7.06
N VAL A 98 3.97 -6.93 8.25
CA VAL A 98 4.09 -5.70 9.06
C VAL A 98 4.88 -4.62 8.32
N TRP A 99 5.94 -4.99 7.60
CA TRP A 99 6.71 -4.05 6.80
C TRP A 99 5.88 -3.41 5.68
N LEU A 100 5.18 -4.21 4.87
CA LEU A 100 4.30 -3.71 3.79
C LEU A 100 3.18 -2.82 4.34
N PHE A 101 2.66 -3.18 5.51
CA PHE A 101 1.65 -2.39 6.23
C PHE A 101 2.21 -1.02 6.64
N LEU A 102 3.35 -0.99 7.34
CA LEU A 102 4.00 0.25 7.76
C LEU A 102 4.37 1.12 6.55
N MET A 103 4.88 0.50 5.47
CA MET A 103 5.21 1.18 4.21
C MET A 103 4.01 1.90 3.59
N THR A 104 2.83 1.27 3.61
CA THR A 104 1.59 1.83 3.07
C THR A 104 1.10 2.99 3.93
N LEU A 105 1.14 2.81 5.25
CA LEU A 105 0.72 3.82 6.22
C LEU A 105 1.62 5.05 6.17
N THR A 106 2.95 4.90 6.24
CA THR A 106 3.88 6.03 6.23
C THR A 106 3.76 6.84 4.94
N ARG A 107 3.62 6.18 3.78
CA ARG A 107 3.42 6.85 2.50
C ARG A 107 2.09 7.56 2.41
N SER A 108 1.02 6.94 2.89
CA SER A 108 -0.30 7.57 2.90
C SER A 108 -0.31 8.80 3.80
N VAL A 109 0.26 8.71 5.00
CA VAL A 109 0.37 9.85 5.94
C VAL A 109 1.26 10.97 5.37
N ARG A 110 2.42 10.64 4.80
CA ARG A 110 3.30 11.64 4.17
C ARG A 110 2.65 12.30 2.96
N GLY A 111 1.87 11.57 2.19
CA GLY A 111 1.14 12.12 1.06
C GLY A 111 0.02 13.05 1.50
N LEU A 112 -0.68 12.71 2.58
CA LEU A 112 -1.68 13.56 3.21
C LEU A 112 -1.04 14.86 3.75
N MET A 113 0.10 14.80 4.43
CA MET A 113 0.78 16.00 4.91
C MET A 113 1.26 16.92 3.78
N ARG A 114 1.61 16.38 2.61
CA ARG A 114 2.05 17.17 1.45
C ARG A 114 0.90 17.84 0.73
N ILE A 115 -0.24 17.17 0.58
CA ILE A 115 -1.40 17.77 -0.08
C ILE A 115 -1.94 18.96 0.72
N GLU A 116 -1.89 18.90 2.06
CA GLU A 116 -2.22 20.03 2.94
C GLU A 116 -1.29 21.24 2.72
N LYS A 117 -0.03 21.00 2.37
CA LYS A 117 0.93 22.06 1.99
C LYS A 117 0.79 22.51 0.54
N GLY A 118 -0.07 21.86 -0.25
CA GLY A 118 -0.19 22.10 -1.69
C GLY A 118 1.06 21.68 -2.49
N GLU A 119 1.92 20.84 -1.92
CA GLU A 119 3.17 20.40 -2.53
C GLU A 119 2.96 19.12 -3.35
N PRO A 120 3.63 18.97 -4.52
CA PRO A 120 3.60 17.73 -5.28
C PRO A 120 4.27 16.60 -4.51
N TYR A 121 3.81 15.37 -4.75
CA TYR A 121 4.43 14.19 -4.18
C TYR A 121 5.67 13.80 -5.00
N PRO A 122 6.87 13.69 -4.38
CA PRO A 122 8.05 13.16 -5.07
C PRO A 122 7.83 11.67 -5.34
N LEU A 123 7.60 11.30 -6.60
CA LEU A 123 7.34 9.92 -7.03
C LEU A 123 8.46 8.99 -6.52
N PRO A 124 8.21 8.18 -5.48
CA PRO A 124 9.27 7.39 -4.86
C PRO A 124 9.37 6.07 -5.61
N SER A 125 10.46 5.89 -6.34
CA SER A 125 10.76 4.66 -7.10
C SER A 125 11.12 3.46 -6.20
N GLY A 126 11.35 3.66 -4.89
CA GLY A 126 11.83 2.63 -3.97
C GLY A 126 10.77 1.94 -3.08
N TRP A 127 11.25 0.93 -2.34
CA TRP A 127 10.53 0.12 -1.35
C TRP A 127 10.76 0.53 0.13
N GLY A 128 11.61 1.53 0.40
CA GLY A 128 11.86 2.05 1.76
C GLY A 128 10.66 2.77 2.37
N LEU A 129 10.64 3.18 3.64
CA LEU A 129 9.47 3.84 4.27
C LEU A 129 9.22 5.27 3.83
#